data_AF-A0A812HBU4-F1
#
_entry.id   AF-A0A812HBU4-F1
#
_cell.length_a   1.000
_cell.length_b   1.000
_cell.length_c   1.000
_cell.angle_alpha   90.00
_cell.angle_beta   90.00
_cell.angle_gamma   90.00
#
_symmetry.space_group_name_H-M   'P 1'
#
loop_
_entity.id
_entity.type
_entity.pdbx_description
1 polymer ?
#
loop_
_entity_poly.entity_id
_entity_poly.type
_entity_poly.pdbx_seq_one_letter_code
_entity_poly.pdbx_strand_id
1 'polypeptide(L)'
;MLMWLWKSPRQFLKLQKARSAPLEATPGEVRQVTFTPRQPLGIYVADVARGRVSEVFDGQAKDLGVEPYFMILSIDGQPYSEALLEQKKEGNAPYSVMIRHIAPPDAEVALECVKVVGQDVSILPLEVRRLELVLTGGEPVTVGRSHQAEFFQMLLPDEELRKCISRNHFSFSWAGALQFTRLSVNSIFVNQIFAPVNGTMFLPPGALLYLCSNTDEALKVPRPDQVAKGRDAKKLLRQANAVRQLRGLRRDSGRCRRGSQSRCIELLVDADTHSIVEIRSGIKTLELESGLVRTSIFGPPGLIQNQRWQELFLVPEIVFEPVQRASSRKGEANDSAIAARVRALCHSGSTVSIAMMISDAGYLDVIQESMEAGKDIRVVCPENKFNVIRKFGGMGVPIAQVPISRDSRSRVRAILDEDGEGHVCLAEPYRAYDSSDIEQTVREFLQKLGCANVESRYLIHSVAKFWLANALGSLTVFPSQCAVEALSEVIAKCANQSLDARWRCPGSMAFFLPMSNVGRISRSQASRYGSSLARAAFQGGGPFILHDSVDIVSKALQKLGYFDSELTTTTWQKHFWFSSTMRRTNIFCVSWTAFHPAKTLRQPCRNG
;
A
#
# COMPACT_ATOMS: atom_id res chain seq x y z
N MET A 1 -14.92 7.71 -34.04
CA MET A 1 -14.62 7.02 -32.77
C MET A 1 -15.38 5.70 -32.70
N LEU A 2 -14.66 4.58 -32.50
CA LEU A 2 -15.27 3.30 -32.17
C LEU A 2 -15.09 3.00 -30.68
N MET A 3 -16.12 2.44 -30.04
CA MET A 3 -16.05 1.97 -28.66
C MET A 3 -16.38 0.48 -28.61
N TRP A 4 -15.52 -0.30 -27.96
CA TRP A 4 -15.70 -1.74 -27.80
C TRP A 4 -15.80 -2.11 -26.33
N LEU A 5 -16.65 -3.09 -26.00
CA LEU A 5 -16.83 -3.69 -24.69
C LEU A 5 -16.35 -5.14 -24.72
N TRP A 6 -15.43 -5.51 -23.83
CA TRP A 6 -15.01 -6.90 -23.69
C TRP A 6 -15.95 -7.71 -22.76
N LYS A 7 -16.32 -8.95 -23.14
CA LYS A 7 -17.06 -9.90 -22.29
C LYS A 7 -16.21 -11.11 -21.88
N SER A 8 -16.39 -11.56 -20.63
CA SER A 8 -15.64 -12.66 -19.98
C SER A 8 -15.52 -13.93 -20.85
N PRO A 9 -14.39 -14.67 -20.74
CA PRO A 9 -14.15 -15.87 -21.54
C PRO A 9 -14.98 -17.08 -21.09
N ARG A 10 -15.26 -18.00 -22.03
CA ARG A 10 -15.67 -19.39 -21.79
C ARG A 10 -14.44 -20.29 -21.98
N GLN A 11 -14.23 -21.28 -21.10
CA GLN A 11 -13.09 -22.20 -21.18
C GLN A 11 -13.49 -23.51 -21.89
N PHE A 12 -12.65 -24.00 -22.81
CA PHE A 12 -12.78 -25.32 -23.44
C PHE A 12 -11.46 -26.09 -23.38
N LEU A 13 -11.52 -27.43 -23.29
CA LEU A 13 -10.37 -28.33 -23.42
C LEU A 13 -10.38 -28.96 -24.82
N LYS A 14 -9.39 -28.66 -25.66
CA LYS A 14 -9.03 -29.49 -26.83
C LYS A 14 -7.51 -29.55 -27.03
N LEU A 15 -7.04 -30.70 -27.53
CA LEU A 15 -5.65 -31.07 -27.80
C LEU A 15 -5.32 -30.83 -29.28
N GLN A 16 -4.26 -30.05 -29.61
CA GLN A 16 -3.55 -30.14 -30.89
C GLN A 16 -2.09 -29.64 -30.84
N LYS A 17 -1.34 -29.94 -31.92
CA LYS A 17 0.09 -30.28 -32.07
C LYS A 17 0.92 -29.13 -32.69
N ALA A 18 2.21 -29.07 -32.36
CA ALA A 18 3.11 -27.91 -32.57
C ALA A 18 3.96 -27.90 -33.88
N ARG A 19 4.45 -26.70 -34.24
CA ARG A 19 5.64 -26.39 -35.09
C ARG A 19 6.43 -25.22 -34.45
N SER A 20 7.73 -25.12 -34.75
CA SER A 20 8.80 -24.57 -33.89
C SER A 20 9.48 -23.25 -34.31
N ALA A 21 9.84 -22.41 -33.32
CA ALA A 21 11.11 -21.68 -33.03
C ALA A 21 10.85 -20.53 -32.01
N PRO A 22 11.82 -19.93 -31.26
CA PRO A 22 13.08 -20.37 -30.63
C PRO A 22 12.95 -20.51 -29.07
N LEU A 23 14.08 -20.68 -28.34
CA LEU A 23 14.34 -21.10 -26.92
C LEU A 23 13.48 -20.55 -25.74
N GLU A 24 12.16 -20.45 -25.89
CA GLU A 24 11.22 -20.39 -24.77
C GLU A 24 10.91 -21.83 -24.29
N ALA A 25 10.61 -22.00 -23.00
CA ALA A 25 10.28 -23.31 -22.45
C ALA A 25 9.10 -23.90 -23.23
N THR A 26 9.34 -25.01 -23.93
CA THR A 26 8.34 -25.53 -24.86
C THR A 26 7.17 -26.07 -24.04
N PRO A 27 5.90 -25.73 -24.34
CA PRO A 27 4.77 -26.31 -23.62
C PRO A 27 4.88 -27.84 -23.58
N GLY A 28 4.82 -28.41 -22.38
CA GLY A 28 5.03 -29.83 -22.11
C GLY A 28 6.43 -30.19 -21.61
N GLU A 29 7.40 -29.28 -21.68
CA GLU A 29 8.75 -29.50 -21.16
C GLU A 29 8.71 -29.68 -19.64
N VAL A 30 9.31 -30.78 -19.17
CA VAL A 30 9.45 -31.10 -17.76
C VAL A 30 10.88 -30.80 -17.33
N ARG A 31 11.05 -30.03 -16.25
CA ARG A 31 12.34 -29.67 -15.67
C ARG A 31 12.36 -29.98 -14.17
N GLN A 32 13.53 -30.32 -13.66
CA GLN A 32 13.78 -30.42 -12.23
C GLN A 32 14.49 -29.14 -11.75
N VAL A 33 13.94 -28.49 -10.74
CA VAL A 33 14.56 -27.33 -10.07
C VAL A 33 14.79 -27.66 -8.60
N THR A 34 15.88 -27.18 -8.01
CA THR A 34 16.20 -27.43 -6.60
C THR A 34 16.07 -26.15 -5.81
N PHE A 35 15.27 -26.18 -4.74
CA PHE A 35 15.07 -25.06 -3.83
C PHE A 35 15.77 -25.30 -2.50
N THR A 36 16.32 -24.23 -1.95
CA THR A 36 16.87 -24.15 -0.60
C THR A 36 15.76 -23.69 0.36
N PRO A 37 15.48 -24.43 1.46
CA PRO A 37 14.50 -24.00 2.46
C PRO A 37 14.83 -22.64 3.06
N ARG A 38 13.82 -22.02 3.68
CA ARG A 38 13.93 -20.73 4.42
C ARG A 38 14.38 -19.52 3.58
N GLN A 39 14.64 -19.70 2.29
CA GLN A 39 14.77 -18.60 1.35
C GLN A 39 13.42 -18.33 0.65
N PRO A 40 13.14 -17.08 0.25
CA PRO A 40 11.91 -16.76 -0.47
C PRO A 40 11.78 -17.60 -1.75
N LEU A 41 10.71 -18.39 -1.85
CA LEU A 41 10.46 -19.23 -3.02
C LEU A 41 10.16 -18.39 -4.26
N GLY A 42 9.39 -17.30 -4.09
CA GLY A 42 9.09 -16.37 -5.18
C GLY A 42 8.02 -16.87 -6.16
N ILE A 43 7.06 -17.71 -5.73
CA ILE A 43 5.92 -18.13 -6.59
C ILE A 43 4.59 -17.99 -5.85
N TYR A 44 3.51 -17.86 -6.63
CA TYR A 44 2.14 -18.02 -6.17
C TYR A 44 1.44 -19.10 -6.99
N VAL A 45 0.81 -20.05 -6.28
CA VAL A 45 0.10 -21.18 -6.87
C VAL A 45 -1.40 -20.93 -6.76
N ALA A 46 -2.05 -20.52 -7.86
CA ALA A 46 -3.48 -20.20 -7.85
C ALA A 46 -4.39 -21.45 -7.85
N ASP A 47 -4.00 -22.50 -8.58
CA ASP A 47 -4.70 -23.79 -8.55
C ASP A 47 -3.94 -24.72 -7.62
N VAL A 48 -4.22 -24.58 -6.33
CA VAL A 48 -3.59 -25.32 -5.24
C VAL A 48 -3.83 -26.83 -5.36
N ALA A 49 -4.92 -27.26 -5.98
CA ALA A 49 -5.20 -28.68 -6.19
C ALA A 49 -4.27 -29.29 -7.24
N ARG A 50 -3.77 -28.49 -8.18
CA ARG A 50 -2.96 -28.96 -9.33
C ARG A 50 -1.53 -28.42 -9.35
N GLY A 51 -1.14 -27.57 -8.42
CA GLY A 51 0.20 -27.00 -8.36
C GLY A 51 0.52 -26.01 -9.46
N ARG A 52 -0.50 -25.33 -10.02
CA ARG A 52 -0.28 -24.36 -11.11
C ARG A 52 0.24 -23.03 -10.58
N VAL A 53 1.44 -22.67 -11.01
CA VAL A 53 2.05 -21.36 -10.80
C VAL A 53 1.34 -20.33 -11.67
N SER A 54 0.77 -19.31 -11.05
CA SER A 54 0.13 -18.20 -11.74
C SER A 54 1.00 -16.95 -11.73
N GLU A 55 1.81 -16.75 -10.70
CA GLU A 55 2.71 -15.60 -10.59
C GLU A 55 4.08 -16.01 -10.06
N VAL A 56 5.09 -15.26 -10.49
CA VAL A 56 6.48 -15.41 -10.04
C VAL A 56 6.98 -14.04 -9.60
N PHE A 57 7.56 -14.00 -8.40
CA PHE A 57 8.15 -12.82 -7.76
C PHE A 57 9.66 -13.01 -7.58
N ASP A 58 10.35 -11.98 -7.10
CA ASP A 58 11.76 -12.10 -6.72
C ASP A 58 11.94 -13.20 -5.66
N GLY A 59 12.84 -14.14 -5.95
CA GLY A 59 13.07 -15.35 -5.16
C GLY A 59 13.64 -16.47 -6.02
N GLN A 60 13.90 -17.61 -5.38
CA GLN A 60 14.62 -18.72 -6.00
C GLN A 60 13.98 -19.23 -7.29
N ALA A 61 12.65 -19.24 -7.38
CA ALA A 61 11.96 -19.74 -8.57
C ALA A 61 12.22 -18.86 -9.79
N LYS A 62 12.22 -17.54 -9.63
CA LYS A 62 12.58 -16.62 -10.71
C LYS A 62 14.03 -16.82 -11.15
N ASP A 63 14.93 -16.97 -10.18
CA ASP A 63 16.37 -17.19 -10.44
C ASP A 63 16.63 -18.52 -11.16
N LEU A 64 15.75 -19.51 -10.95
CA LEU A 64 15.78 -20.83 -11.58
C LEU A 64 14.95 -20.90 -12.88
N GLY A 65 14.46 -19.77 -13.39
CA GLY A 65 13.71 -19.70 -14.66
C GLY A 65 12.31 -20.31 -14.60
N VAL A 66 11.69 -20.36 -13.42
CA VAL A 66 10.27 -20.67 -13.28
C VAL A 66 9.48 -19.45 -13.74
N GLU A 67 8.49 -19.68 -14.59
CA GLU A 67 7.61 -18.64 -15.11
C GLU A 67 6.14 -18.93 -14.72
N PRO A 68 5.21 -17.98 -14.90
CA PRO A 68 3.79 -18.30 -14.92
C PRO A 68 3.51 -19.46 -15.88
N TYR A 69 2.45 -20.25 -15.61
CA TYR A 69 2.10 -21.47 -16.37
C TYR A 69 3.03 -22.66 -16.17
N PHE A 70 3.95 -22.64 -15.22
CA PHE A 70 4.52 -23.88 -14.73
C PHE A 70 3.53 -24.62 -13.82
N MET A 71 3.51 -25.94 -13.91
CA MET A 71 2.74 -26.84 -13.06
C MET A 71 3.71 -27.69 -12.25
N ILE A 72 3.60 -27.63 -10.93
CA ILE A 72 4.40 -28.47 -10.03
C ILE A 72 3.82 -29.89 -10.07
N LEU A 73 4.61 -30.85 -10.54
CA LEU A 73 4.22 -32.25 -10.66
C LEU A 73 4.52 -33.02 -9.38
N SER A 74 5.75 -32.88 -8.88
CA SER A 74 6.23 -33.63 -7.70
C SER A 74 7.29 -32.85 -6.94
N ILE A 75 7.42 -33.14 -5.65
CA ILE A 75 8.43 -32.60 -4.74
C ILE A 75 9.18 -33.79 -4.12
N ASP A 76 10.49 -33.88 -4.33
CA ASP A 76 11.34 -35.01 -3.95
C ASP A 76 10.77 -36.37 -4.40
N GLY A 77 10.25 -36.42 -5.64
CA GLY A 77 9.63 -37.60 -6.23
C GLY A 77 8.21 -37.92 -5.72
N GLN A 78 7.72 -37.24 -4.68
CA GLN A 78 6.34 -37.40 -4.21
C GLN A 78 5.39 -36.46 -4.97
N PRO A 79 4.16 -36.89 -5.32
CA PRO A 79 3.20 -36.02 -5.99
C PRO A 79 3.00 -34.70 -5.25
N TYR A 80 2.83 -33.62 -6.03
CA TYR A 80 2.61 -32.30 -5.46
C TYR A 80 1.41 -32.28 -4.50
N SER A 81 1.61 -31.66 -3.35
CA SER A 81 0.54 -31.15 -2.50
C SER A 81 1.02 -29.85 -1.84
N GLU A 82 0.09 -28.95 -1.53
CA GLU A 82 0.42 -27.70 -0.83
C GLU A 82 1.07 -27.98 0.54
N ALA A 83 0.56 -28.96 1.27
CA ALA A 83 1.12 -29.37 2.56
C ALA A 83 2.58 -29.83 2.43
N LEU A 84 2.90 -30.61 1.40
CA LEU A 84 4.28 -31.03 1.15
C LEU A 84 5.18 -29.86 0.75
N LEU A 85 4.68 -28.92 -0.06
CA LEU A 85 5.43 -27.72 -0.42
C LEU A 85 5.74 -26.86 0.81
N GLU A 86 4.76 -26.60 1.68
CA GLU A 86 4.97 -25.84 2.92
C GLU A 86 5.92 -26.57 3.88
N GLN A 87 5.74 -27.89 4.07
CA GLN A 87 6.65 -28.71 4.88
C GLN A 87 8.10 -28.60 4.41
N LYS A 88 8.33 -28.64 3.09
CA LYS A 88 9.67 -28.56 2.50
C LYS A 88 10.27 -27.16 2.60
N LYS A 89 9.45 -26.11 2.44
CA LYS A 89 9.85 -24.71 2.64
C LYS A 89 10.31 -24.43 4.08
N GLU A 90 9.67 -25.06 5.06
CA GLU A 90 9.99 -24.92 6.50
C GLU A 90 11.15 -25.82 6.97
N GLY A 91 11.52 -26.82 6.17
CA GLY A 91 12.59 -27.76 6.46
C GLY A 91 14.01 -27.15 6.48
N ASN A 92 15.01 -28.02 6.59
CA ASN A 92 16.44 -27.64 6.62
C ASN A 92 17.25 -28.19 5.45
N ALA A 93 16.70 -29.11 4.66
CA ALA A 93 17.38 -29.74 3.55
C ALA A 93 16.84 -29.20 2.21
N PRO A 94 17.72 -28.94 1.21
CA PRO A 94 17.31 -28.67 -0.16
C PRO A 94 16.32 -29.72 -0.68
N TYR A 95 15.38 -29.29 -1.51
CA TYR A 95 14.37 -30.16 -2.09
C TYR A 95 14.22 -29.91 -3.59
N SER A 96 14.02 -30.98 -4.33
CA SER A 96 13.83 -30.98 -5.78
C SER A 96 12.36 -30.89 -6.13
N VAL A 97 12.02 -30.08 -7.12
CA VAL A 97 10.67 -29.92 -7.63
C VAL A 97 10.67 -30.18 -9.12
N MET A 98 9.85 -31.14 -9.54
CA MET A 98 9.56 -31.38 -10.94
C MET A 98 8.47 -30.43 -11.37
N ILE A 99 8.76 -29.57 -12.33
CA ILE A 99 7.84 -28.61 -12.90
C ILE A 99 7.65 -28.87 -14.38
N ARG A 100 6.46 -28.61 -14.89
CA ARG A 100 6.14 -28.72 -16.32
C ARG A 100 5.54 -27.42 -16.82
N HIS A 101 6.10 -26.86 -17.89
CA HIS A 101 5.45 -25.73 -18.54
C HIS A 101 4.16 -26.22 -19.20
N ILE A 102 3.01 -25.65 -18.82
CA ILE A 102 1.73 -25.95 -19.47
C ILE A 102 1.39 -24.82 -20.44
N ALA A 103 0.81 -25.15 -21.60
CA ALA A 103 0.29 -24.12 -22.48
C ALA A 103 -0.75 -23.27 -21.72
N PRO A 104 -0.78 -21.94 -21.90
CA PRO A 104 -1.91 -21.14 -21.46
C PRO A 104 -3.20 -21.77 -22.01
N PRO A 105 -4.26 -21.91 -21.20
CA PRO A 105 -5.52 -22.42 -21.73
C PRO A 105 -6.02 -21.46 -22.82
N ASP A 106 -6.60 -22.02 -23.88
CA ASP A 106 -7.24 -21.20 -24.90
C ASP A 106 -8.30 -20.30 -24.26
N ALA A 107 -8.41 -19.07 -24.74
CA ALA A 107 -9.38 -18.11 -24.26
C ALA A 107 -10.23 -17.57 -25.41
N GLU A 108 -11.55 -17.71 -25.28
CA GLU A 108 -12.50 -17.06 -26.16
C GLU A 108 -12.72 -15.61 -25.68
N VAL A 109 -12.42 -14.65 -26.54
CA VAL A 109 -12.56 -13.22 -26.26
C VAL A 109 -13.59 -12.65 -27.23
N ALA A 110 -14.62 -12.01 -26.69
CA ALA A 110 -15.60 -11.30 -27.50
C ALA A 110 -15.48 -9.80 -27.27
N LEU A 111 -15.24 -9.06 -28.35
CA LEU A 111 -15.38 -7.62 -28.39
C LEU A 111 -16.75 -7.27 -28.95
N GLU A 112 -17.52 -6.44 -28.25
CA GLU A 112 -18.80 -5.90 -28.74
C GLU A 112 -18.64 -4.41 -29.03
N CYS A 113 -18.85 -3.99 -30.27
CA CYS A 113 -18.91 -2.58 -30.62
C CYS A 113 -20.20 -1.99 -30.02
N VAL A 114 -20.03 -0.98 -29.18
CA VAL A 114 -21.11 -0.33 -28.43
C VAL A 114 -21.34 1.11 -28.89
N LYS A 115 -20.44 1.68 -29.71
CA LYS A 115 -20.59 3.00 -30.31
C LYS A 115 -19.74 3.15 -31.56
N VAL A 116 -20.31 3.78 -32.59
CA VAL A 116 -19.66 4.24 -33.81
C VAL A 116 -20.08 5.70 -34.04
N VAL A 117 -19.18 6.53 -34.54
CA VAL A 117 -19.53 7.91 -34.94
C VAL A 117 -20.27 7.86 -36.27
N GLY A 118 -21.44 8.51 -36.34
CA GLY A 118 -22.26 8.57 -37.55
C GLY A 118 -23.18 7.36 -37.78
N GLN A 119 -23.15 6.34 -36.92
CA GLN A 119 -23.97 5.15 -37.06
C GLN A 119 -24.53 4.69 -35.70
N ASP A 120 -25.82 4.39 -35.66
CA ASP A 120 -26.44 3.76 -34.49
C ASP A 120 -26.09 2.27 -34.50
N VAL A 121 -25.31 1.83 -33.51
CA VAL A 121 -24.88 0.42 -33.40
C VAL A 121 -25.98 -0.46 -32.78
N SER A 122 -27.00 0.16 -32.17
CA SER A 122 -28.09 -0.59 -31.52
C SER A 122 -28.99 -1.30 -32.53
N ILE A 123 -29.12 -0.77 -33.75
CA ILE A 123 -29.91 -1.34 -34.84
C ILE A 123 -29.18 -2.44 -35.63
N LEU A 124 -27.86 -2.56 -35.44
CA LEU A 124 -27.07 -3.58 -36.13
C LEU A 124 -27.26 -4.96 -35.47
N PRO A 125 -27.35 -6.05 -36.24
CA PRO A 125 -27.34 -7.41 -35.72
C PRO A 125 -26.11 -7.68 -34.84
N LEU A 126 -26.25 -8.58 -33.86
CA LEU A 126 -25.17 -8.88 -32.91
C LEU A 126 -23.91 -9.39 -33.64
N GLU A 127 -24.11 -10.15 -34.70
CA GLU A 127 -23.08 -10.75 -35.54
C GLU A 127 -22.24 -9.69 -36.29
N VAL A 128 -22.84 -8.53 -36.58
CA VAL A 128 -22.15 -7.42 -37.27
C VAL A 128 -21.37 -6.56 -36.29
N ARG A 129 -21.83 -6.44 -35.04
CA ARG A 129 -21.18 -5.62 -34.01
C ARG A 129 -20.29 -6.39 -33.04
N ARG A 130 -20.21 -7.72 -33.14
CA ARG A 130 -19.41 -8.56 -32.24
C ARG A 130 -18.28 -9.24 -33.00
N LEU A 131 -17.07 -9.07 -32.50
CA LEU A 131 -15.89 -9.75 -32.99
C LEU A 131 -15.48 -10.81 -31.97
N GLU A 132 -15.51 -12.08 -32.39
CA GLU A 132 -15.08 -13.22 -31.59
C GLU A 132 -13.65 -13.61 -31.98
N LEU A 133 -12.81 -13.75 -30.96
CA LEU A 133 -11.39 -14.07 -31.09
C LEU A 133 -11.09 -15.29 -30.24
N VAL A 134 -10.32 -16.23 -30.77
CA VAL A 134 -9.82 -17.38 -30.03
C VAL A 134 -8.33 -17.17 -29.82
N LEU A 135 -7.92 -16.95 -28.57
CA LEU A 135 -6.53 -16.79 -28.19
C LEU A 135 -5.97 -18.17 -27.84
N THR A 136 -5.17 -18.74 -28.73
CA THR A 136 -4.62 -20.09 -28.57
C THR A 136 -3.16 -20.07 -28.15
N GLY A 137 -2.82 -20.80 -27.09
CA GLY A 137 -1.42 -21.02 -26.71
C GLY A 137 -0.61 -19.76 -26.36
N GLY A 138 -1.26 -18.65 -26.04
CA GLY A 138 -0.61 -17.37 -25.74
C GLY A 138 -0.22 -16.52 -26.96
N GLU A 139 -0.37 -17.06 -28.18
CA GLU A 139 -0.06 -16.32 -29.41
C GLU A 139 -0.94 -15.07 -29.56
N PRO A 140 -0.36 -13.91 -29.88
CA PRO A 140 -1.10 -12.68 -30.01
C PRO A 140 -1.98 -12.68 -31.26
N VAL A 141 -3.29 -12.49 -31.09
CA VAL A 141 -4.24 -12.29 -32.19
C VAL A 141 -4.29 -10.81 -32.53
N THR A 142 -3.88 -10.47 -33.75
CA THR A 142 -3.88 -9.09 -34.24
C THR A 142 -5.26 -8.68 -34.75
N VAL A 143 -5.70 -7.50 -34.35
CA VAL A 143 -6.94 -6.87 -34.78
C VAL A 143 -6.63 -5.64 -35.63
N GLY A 144 -7.23 -5.57 -36.82
CA GLY A 144 -7.07 -4.45 -37.74
C GLY A 144 -7.66 -4.73 -39.12
N ARG A 145 -7.66 -3.72 -40.00
CA ARG A 145 -8.33 -3.82 -41.31
C ARG A 145 -7.76 -4.92 -42.22
N SER A 146 -6.52 -5.36 -41.99
CA SER A 146 -5.90 -6.45 -42.77
C SER A 146 -6.27 -7.84 -42.26
N HIS A 147 -6.73 -7.95 -41.01
CA HIS A 147 -7.03 -9.24 -40.37
C HIS A 147 -8.53 -9.52 -40.30
N GLN A 148 -9.38 -8.47 -40.22
CA GLN A 148 -10.83 -8.59 -40.15
C GLN A 148 -11.54 -7.60 -41.10
N ALA A 149 -11.12 -7.59 -42.38
CA ALA A 149 -11.60 -6.61 -43.37
C ALA A 149 -13.13 -6.60 -43.52
N GLU A 150 -13.75 -7.78 -43.67
CA GLU A 150 -15.19 -7.94 -43.84
C GLU A 150 -15.97 -7.43 -42.62
N PHE A 151 -15.48 -7.77 -41.41
CA PHE A 151 -16.07 -7.29 -40.16
C PHE A 151 -16.08 -5.75 -40.12
N PHE A 152 -14.94 -5.10 -40.38
CA PHE A 152 -14.88 -3.64 -40.37
C PHE A 152 -15.68 -3.00 -41.50
N GLN A 153 -15.81 -3.64 -42.66
CA GLN A 153 -16.67 -3.18 -43.76
C GLN A 153 -18.14 -3.20 -43.40
N MET A 154 -18.61 -4.24 -42.70
CA MET A 154 -19.99 -4.31 -42.23
C MET A 154 -20.25 -3.34 -41.08
N LEU A 155 -19.30 -3.20 -40.15
CA LEU A 155 -19.42 -2.31 -39.00
C LEU A 155 -19.31 -0.82 -39.38
N LEU A 156 -18.52 -0.50 -40.41
CA LEU A 156 -18.26 0.86 -40.91
C LEU A 156 -18.31 0.88 -42.44
N PRO A 157 -19.48 1.07 -43.05
CA PRO A 157 -19.57 1.10 -44.52
C PRO A 157 -18.74 2.24 -45.14
N ASP A 158 -18.61 3.36 -44.44
CA ASP A 158 -17.81 4.52 -44.86
C ASP A 158 -16.31 4.18 -44.92
N GLU A 159 -15.73 4.32 -46.11
CA GLU A 159 -14.32 4.00 -46.36
C GLU A 159 -13.35 4.98 -45.67
N GLU A 160 -13.68 6.27 -45.57
CA GLU A 160 -12.83 7.27 -44.93
C GLU A 160 -12.74 7.02 -43.42
N LEU A 161 -13.86 6.65 -42.79
CA LEU A 161 -13.87 6.22 -41.39
C LEU A 161 -13.10 4.91 -41.18
N ARG A 162 -13.15 3.97 -42.13
CA ARG A 162 -12.35 2.73 -42.06
C ARG A 162 -10.86 2.97 -42.19
N LYS A 163 -10.41 3.98 -42.95
CA LYS A 163 -8.98 4.35 -43.06
C LYS A 163 -8.37 4.74 -41.71
N CYS A 164 -9.20 5.16 -40.75
CA CYS A 164 -8.81 5.46 -39.37
C CYS A 164 -8.50 4.21 -38.54
N ILE A 165 -8.82 3.01 -39.02
CA ILE A 165 -8.40 1.74 -38.42
C ILE A 165 -7.13 1.27 -39.15
N SER A 166 -6.04 1.08 -38.40
CA SER A 166 -4.77 0.65 -38.98
C SER A 166 -4.82 -0.81 -39.44
N ARG A 167 -3.91 -1.19 -40.35
CA ARG A 167 -3.76 -2.57 -40.85
C ARG A 167 -3.53 -3.57 -39.71
N ASN A 168 -2.61 -3.21 -38.81
CA ASN A 168 -2.38 -3.84 -37.52
C ASN A 168 -2.69 -2.78 -36.46
N HIS A 169 -3.88 -2.79 -35.87
CA HIS A 169 -4.32 -1.70 -35.00
C HIS A 169 -3.90 -1.94 -33.55
N PHE A 170 -4.18 -3.13 -33.05
CA PHE A 170 -3.77 -3.65 -31.75
C PHE A 170 -3.73 -5.19 -31.80
N SER A 171 -3.20 -5.84 -30.77
CA SER A 171 -3.28 -7.29 -30.59
C SER A 171 -3.76 -7.65 -29.20
N PHE A 172 -4.33 -8.85 -29.06
CA PHE A 172 -4.58 -9.49 -27.78
C PHE A 172 -3.74 -10.74 -27.61
N SER A 173 -3.20 -10.95 -26.43
CA SER A 173 -2.62 -12.22 -26.01
C SER A 173 -3.29 -12.70 -24.73
N TRP A 174 -3.22 -14.01 -24.49
CA TRP A 174 -3.73 -14.60 -23.27
C TRP A 174 -2.58 -15.20 -22.47
N ALA A 175 -2.23 -14.52 -21.39
CA ALA A 175 -1.33 -15.02 -20.37
C ALA A 175 -2.11 -15.05 -19.06
N GLY A 176 -3.26 -15.73 -19.04
CA GLY A 176 -4.15 -15.93 -17.88
C GLY A 176 -4.94 -14.70 -17.44
N ALA A 177 -4.54 -13.55 -17.93
CA ALA A 177 -5.35 -12.36 -18.08
C ALA A 177 -5.30 -11.91 -19.54
N LEU A 178 -6.33 -11.19 -19.99
CA LEU A 178 -6.35 -10.61 -21.32
C LEU A 178 -5.34 -9.47 -21.37
N GLN A 179 -4.33 -9.62 -22.21
CA GLN A 179 -3.34 -8.59 -22.48
C GLN A 179 -3.69 -7.91 -23.80
N PHE A 180 -3.61 -6.59 -23.82
CA PHE A 180 -3.83 -5.72 -24.96
C PHE A 180 -2.53 -5.00 -25.31
N THR A 181 -2.11 -5.04 -26.57
CA THR A 181 -0.95 -4.29 -27.05
C THR A 181 -1.36 -3.38 -28.18
N ARG A 182 -1.12 -2.07 -28.05
CA ARG A 182 -1.37 -1.11 -29.14
C ARG A 182 -0.26 -1.23 -30.18
N LEU A 183 -0.62 -1.49 -31.43
CA LEU A 183 0.36 -1.64 -32.53
C LEU A 183 0.40 -0.43 -33.47
N SER A 184 -0.67 0.38 -33.49
CA SER A 184 -0.77 1.51 -34.41
C SER A 184 -0.46 2.87 -33.80
N VAL A 185 -0.11 3.80 -34.69
CA VAL A 185 0.09 5.22 -34.36
C VAL A 185 -1.21 5.93 -33.97
N ASN A 186 -2.37 5.41 -34.38
CA ASN A 186 -3.67 5.97 -34.02
C ASN A 186 -3.93 5.81 -32.52
N SER A 187 -4.55 6.82 -31.91
CA SER A 187 -4.76 6.86 -30.47
C SER A 187 -5.79 5.82 -30.03
N ILE A 188 -5.39 4.98 -29.08
CA ILE A 188 -6.28 4.02 -28.42
C ILE A 188 -6.32 4.35 -26.92
N PHE A 189 -7.51 4.33 -26.34
CA PHE A 189 -7.69 4.47 -24.90
C PHE A 189 -8.36 3.22 -24.33
N VAL A 190 -7.87 2.77 -23.18
CA VAL A 190 -8.43 1.67 -22.40
C VAL A 190 -9.05 2.29 -21.15
N ASN A 191 -10.37 2.20 -20.97
CA ASN A 191 -11.07 2.84 -19.85
C ASN A 191 -10.67 4.32 -19.67
N GLN A 192 -10.56 5.06 -20.78
CA GLN A 192 -10.12 6.47 -20.84
C GLN A 192 -8.63 6.71 -20.55
N ILE A 193 -7.83 5.67 -20.31
CA ILE A 193 -6.38 5.75 -20.15
C ILE A 193 -5.73 5.57 -21.52
N PHE A 194 -4.87 6.52 -21.92
CA PHE A 194 -4.15 6.43 -23.19
C PHE A 194 -3.21 5.22 -23.21
N ALA A 195 -3.36 4.34 -24.20
CA ALA A 195 -2.50 3.18 -24.36
C ALA A 195 -1.20 3.57 -25.08
N PRO A 196 0.00 3.29 -24.53
CA PRO A 196 1.25 3.58 -25.20
C PRO A 196 1.44 2.72 -26.46
N VAL A 197 2.05 3.27 -27.51
CA VAL A 197 2.40 2.51 -28.73
C VAL A 197 3.40 1.42 -28.36
N ASN A 198 3.14 0.19 -28.81
CA ASN A 198 3.84 -1.05 -28.42
C ASN A 198 3.82 -1.36 -26.92
N GLY A 199 3.02 -0.63 -26.15
CA GLY A 199 2.80 -0.88 -24.74
C GLY A 199 1.73 -1.95 -24.55
N THR A 200 2.00 -2.87 -23.62
CA THR A 200 1.04 -3.89 -23.20
C THR A 200 0.29 -3.43 -21.95
N MET A 201 -1.03 -3.60 -21.94
CA MET A 201 -1.93 -3.32 -20.83
C MET A 201 -2.78 -4.55 -20.51
N PHE A 202 -3.14 -4.74 -19.25
CA PHE A 202 -4.12 -5.76 -18.88
C PHE A 202 -5.54 -5.21 -19.05
N LEU A 203 -6.40 -6.00 -19.66
CA LEU A 203 -7.82 -5.69 -19.75
C LEU A 203 -8.58 -6.52 -18.73
N PRO A 204 -9.42 -5.89 -17.88
CA PRO A 204 -10.41 -6.58 -17.06
C PRO A 204 -11.75 -6.75 -17.77
N PRO A 205 -12.57 -7.78 -17.44
CA PRO A 205 -13.86 -7.99 -18.10
C PRO A 205 -14.72 -6.73 -18.02
N GLY A 206 -15.32 -6.35 -19.15
CA GLY A 206 -16.07 -5.09 -19.26
C GLY A 206 -15.21 -3.87 -19.59
N ALA A 207 -13.91 -4.01 -19.83
CA ALA A 207 -13.07 -2.91 -20.30
C ALA A 207 -13.59 -2.30 -21.59
N LEU A 208 -13.46 -0.97 -21.69
CA LEU A 208 -13.83 -0.16 -22.83
C LEU A 208 -12.61 0.25 -23.64
N LEU A 209 -12.59 -0.07 -24.94
CA LEU A 209 -11.56 0.37 -25.87
C LEU A 209 -12.09 1.47 -26.77
N TYR A 210 -11.42 2.62 -26.81
CA TYR A 210 -11.76 3.76 -27.66
C TYR A 210 -10.73 3.88 -28.78
N LEU A 211 -11.18 3.81 -30.04
CA LEU A 211 -10.34 4.01 -31.22
C LEU A 211 -10.61 5.40 -31.78
N CYS A 212 -9.60 6.26 -31.76
CA CYS A 212 -9.70 7.66 -32.16
C CYS A 212 -8.75 7.98 -33.32
N SER A 213 -9.26 8.69 -34.32
CA SER A 213 -8.48 9.18 -35.47
C SER A 213 -7.69 10.45 -35.14
N ASN A 214 -8.18 11.26 -34.21
CA ASN A 214 -7.55 12.49 -33.71
C ASN A 214 -7.57 12.51 -32.17
N THR A 215 -6.48 12.96 -31.56
CA THR A 215 -6.32 13.10 -30.10
C THR A 215 -7.32 14.10 -29.50
N ASP A 216 -7.69 15.16 -30.24
CA ASP A 216 -8.53 16.25 -29.70
C ASP A 216 -9.99 15.85 -29.49
N GLU A 217 -10.51 14.89 -30.28
CA GLU A 217 -11.86 14.35 -30.05
C GLU A 217 -11.89 13.36 -28.88
N ALA A 218 -10.77 12.71 -28.57
CA ALA A 218 -10.69 11.71 -27.51
C ALA A 218 -10.83 12.30 -26.10
N LEU A 219 -10.47 13.57 -25.92
CA LEU A 219 -10.67 14.29 -24.65
C LEU A 219 -12.14 14.68 -24.41
N LYS A 220 -12.99 14.62 -25.44
CA LYS A 220 -14.42 14.95 -25.36
C LYS A 220 -15.31 13.72 -25.09
N VAL A 221 -14.71 12.56 -24.82
CA VAL A 221 -15.44 11.30 -24.68
C VAL A 221 -16.31 11.30 -23.42
N PRO A 222 -17.64 11.07 -23.55
CA PRO A 222 -18.54 10.96 -22.40
C PRO A 222 -18.11 9.84 -21.45
N ARG A 223 -18.18 10.10 -20.15
CA ARG A 223 -17.86 9.10 -19.12
C ARG A 223 -18.82 7.91 -19.17
N PRO A 224 -18.43 6.69 -18.72
CA PRO A 224 -19.28 5.49 -18.79
C PRO A 224 -20.68 5.69 -18.17
N ASP A 225 -20.78 6.51 -17.12
CA ASP A 225 -22.04 6.90 -16.45
C ASP A 225 -22.97 7.75 -17.34
N GLN A 226 -22.43 8.41 -18.37
CA GLN A 226 -23.21 9.18 -19.34
C GLN A 226 -23.75 8.31 -20.49
N VAL A 227 -23.07 7.21 -20.83
CA VAL A 227 -23.51 6.25 -21.87
C VAL A 227 -24.64 5.35 -21.35
N ALA A 228 -24.69 5.09 -20.04
CA ALA A 228 -25.68 4.22 -19.41
C ALA A 228 -27.14 4.75 -19.37
N LYS A 229 -27.46 5.86 -20.03
CA LYS A 229 -28.82 6.46 -20.04
C LYS A 229 -29.76 5.93 -21.13
N GLY A 230 -29.33 4.95 -21.94
CA GLY A 230 -30.17 4.28 -22.96
C GLY A 230 -31.20 3.30 -22.38
N ARG A 231 -32.32 3.09 -23.08
CA ARG A 231 -33.50 2.31 -22.63
C ARG A 231 -33.18 0.86 -22.21
N ASP A 232 -32.10 0.27 -22.69
CA ASP A 232 -31.69 -1.11 -22.34
C ASP A 232 -31.02 -1.24 -20.97
N ALA A 233 -30.38 -0.18 -20.45
CA ALA A 233 -29.78 -0.18 -19.12
C ALA A 233 -30.85 -0.28 -18.01
N LYS A 234 -32.06 0.25 -18.24
CA LYS A 234 -33.19 0.08 -17.32
C LYS A 234 -33.65 -1.37 -17.20
N LYS A 235 -33.48 -2.20 -18.24
CA LYS A 235 -33.87 -3.61 -18.24
C LYS A 235 -32.85 -4.46 -17.47
N LEU A 236 -31.56 -4.19 -17.65
CA LEU A 236 -30.46 -4.84 -16.90
C LEU A 236 -30.44 -4.41 -15.42
N LEU A 237 -30.69 -3.12 -15.12
CA LEU A 237 -30.80 -2.61 -13.75
C LEU A 237 -32.05 -3.16 -13.03
N ARG A 238 -33.14 -3.46 -13.74
CA ARG A 238 -34.32 -4.14 -13.18
C ARG A 238 -34.05 -5.61 -12.84
N GLN A 239 -33.27 -6.32 -13.66
CA GLN A 239 -32.86 -7.70 -13.36
C GLN A 239 -31.88 -7.76 -12.17
N ALA A 240 -30.95 -6.81 -12.05
CA ALA A 240 -30.04 -6.71 -10.91
C ALA A 240 -30.77 -6.31 -9.60
N ASN A 241 -31.80 -5.46 -9.68
CA ASN A 241 -32.59 -5.05 -8.52
C ASN A 241 -33.62 -6.11 -8.07
N ALA A 242 -34.09 -6.98 -8.96
CA ALA A 242 -34.94 -8.12 -8.59
C ALA A 242 -34.21 -9.11 -7.66
N VAL A 243 -32.89 -9.24 -7.80
CA VAL A 243 -32.04 -10.05 -6.90
C VAL A 243 -31.83 -9.36 -5.53
N ARG A 244 -31.90 -8.03 -5.46
CA ARG A 244 -31.80 -7.25 -4.20
C ARG A 244 -33.10 -7.23 -3.38
N GLN A 245 -34.28 -7.31 -4.01
CA GLN A 245 -35.56 -7.28 -3.30
C GLN A 245 -35.84 -8.55 -2.47
N LEU A 246 -35.13 -9.66 -2.70
CA LEU A 246 -35.28 -10.89 -1.91
C LEU A 246 -34.50 -10.92 -0.59
N ARG A 247 -33.74 -9.86 -0.24
CA ARG A 247 -32.88 -9.86 0.97
C ARG A 247 -33.15 -8.76 2.00
N GLY A 248 -34.29 -8.06 1.93
CA GLY A 248 -34.51 -6.87 2.78
C GLY A 248 -35.90 -6.73 3.37
N LEU A 249 -36.40 -7.74 4.09
CA LEU A 249 -37.52 -7.55 5.03
C LEU A 249 -36.99 -7.36 6.46
N ARG A 250 -36.71 -6.12 6.82
CA ARG A 250 -36.93 -5.65 8.19
C ARG A 250 -37.66 -4.32 8.14
N ARG A 251 -38.90 -4.37 8.64
CA ARG A 251 -39.74 -3.23 8.94
C ARG A 251 -39.03 -2.39 10.00
N ASP A 252 -38.88 -1.10 9.73
CA ASP A 252 -38.98 -0.11 10.79
C ASP A 252 -39.56 1.20 10.25
N SER A 253 -40.24 1.86 11.18
CA SER A 253 -41.40 2.72 11.02
C SER A 253 -41.12 4.14 10.54
N GLY A 254 -41.98 4.57 9.61
CA GLY A 254 -42.43 5.92 9.29
C GLY A 254 -41.82 7.12 10.02
N ARG A 255 -40.93 7.84 9.34
CA ARG A 255 -40.81 9.30 9.45
C ARG A 255 -40.46 9.93 8.09
N CYS A 256 -41.08 11.08 7.84
CA CYS A 256 -41.14 11.87 6.62
C CYS A 256 -39.93 11.78 5.67
N ARG A 257 -40.13 11.16 4.50
CA ARG A 257 -39.22 11.27 3.34
C ARG A 257 -39.42 12.62 2.65
N ARG A 258 -38.74 13.67 3.13
CA ARG A 258 -38.27 14.70 2.20
C ARG A 258 -37.21 14.04 1.32
N GLY A 259 -37.32 14.17 0.01
CA GLY A 259 -36.45 13.50 -0.96
C GLY A 259 -34.97 13.80 -0.71
N SER A 260 -34.32 12.93 0.06
CA SER A 260 -32.89 12.96 0.27
C SER A 260 -32.25 12.58 -1.05
N GLN A 261 -31.84 13.58 -1.83
CA GLN A 261 -30.92 13.36 -2.94
C GLN A 261 -29.69 12.66 -2.33
N SER A 262 -29.47 11.41 -2.72
CA SER A 262 -28.33 10.62 -2.26
C SER A 262 -27.05 11.43 -2.50
N ARG A 263 -26.42 11.88 -1.42
CA ARG A 263 -25.17 12.64 -1.50
C ARG A 263 -24.06 11.69 -1.92
N CYS A 264 -23.47 11.94 -3.08
CA CYS A 264 -22.25 11.25 -3.50
C CYS A 264 -21.06 11.82 -2.73
N ILE A 265 -20.24 10.96 -2.14
CA ILE A 265 -18.94 11.33 -1.58
C ILE A 265 -17.85 10.99 -2.60
N GLU A 266 -16.91 11.90 -2.83
CA GLU A 266 -15.65 11.62 -3.53
C GLU A 266 -14.54 11.44 -2.48
N LEU A 267 -14.11 10.19 -2.29
CA LEU A 267 -13.00 9.82 -1.41
C LEU A 267 -11.68 9.90 -2.17
N LEU A 268 -10.75 10.73 -1.69
CA LEU A 268 -9.40 10.86 -2.22
C LEU A 268 -8.42 10.12 -1.30
N VAL A 269 -7.60 9.24 -1.87
CA VAL A 269 -6.76 8.31 -1.09
C VAL A 269 -5.29 8.44 -1.51
N ASP A 270 -4.40 8.58 -0.52
CA ASP A 270 -2.96 8.39 -0.72
C ASP A 270 -2.57 6.90 -0.60
N ALA A 271 -2.25 6.27 -1.73
CA ALA A 271 -1.89 4.86 -1.80
C ALA A 271 -0.50 4.54 -1.23
N ASP A 272 0.33 5.55 -0.94
CA ASP A 272 1.63 5.33 -0.30
C ASP A 272 1.51 5.11 1.19
N THR A 273 0.53 5.75 1.81
CA THR A 273 0.38 5.72 3.26
C THR A 273 -0.69 4.75 3.74
N HIS A 274 -1.65 4.40 2.89
CA HIS A 274 -2.77 3.52 3.25
C HIS A 274 -2.75 2.20 2.49
N SER A 275 -2.97 1.11 3.23
CA SER A 275 -3.10 -0.24 2.69
C SER A 275 -4.49 -0.47 2.06
N ILE A 276 -4.59 -1.44 1.13
CA ILE A 276 -5.86 -1.85 0.52
C ILE A 276 -6.94 -2.18 1.57
N VAL A 277 -6.54 -2.77 2.70
CA VAL A 277 -7.46 -3.12 3.80
C VAL A 277 -8.03 -1.87 4.45
N GLU A 278 -7.19 -0.88 4.74
CA GLU A 278 -7.62 0.41 5.30
C GLU A 278 -8.52 1.14 4.31
N ILE A 279 -8.17 1.16 3.02
CA ILE A 279 -8.97 1.81 1.96
C ILE A 279 -10.38 1.20 1.89
N ARG A 280 -10.49 -0.13 1.84
CA ARG A 280 -11.79 -0.82 1.84
C ARG A 280 -12.61 -0.52 3.11
N SER A 281 -11.93 -0.44 4.24
CA SER A 281 -12.58 -0.11 5.53
C SER A 281 -13.08 1.34 5.53
N GLY A 282 -12.28 2.29 5.02
CA GLY A 282 -12.66 3.69 4.86
C GLY A 282 -13.85 3.88 3.92
N ILE A 283 -13.87 3.20 2.77
CA ILE A 283 -15.01 3.18 1.84
C ILE A 283 -16.26 2.69 2.58
N LYS A 284 -16.18 1.55 3.26
CA LYS A 284 -17.31 0.97 3.99
C LYS A 284 -17.84 1.91 5.10
N THR A 285 -16.95 2.58 5.83
CA THR A 285 -17.34 3.56 6.85
C THR A 285 -18.16 4.70 6.23
N LEU A 286 -17.71 5.25 5.11
CA LEU A 286 -18.43 6.33 4.42
C LEU A 286 -19.74 5.85 3.77
N GLU A 287 -19.78 4.64 3.21
CA GLU A 287 -21.00 4.06 2.62
C GLU A 287 -22.13 3.91 3.65
N LEU A 288 -21.80 3.58 4.91
CA LEU A 288 -22.76 3.50 6.00
C LEU A 288 -23.41 4.86 6.32
N GLU A 289 -22.72 5.96 6.03
CA GLU A 289 -23.19 7.33 6.30
C GLU A 289 -23.96 7.95 5.13
N SER A 290 -23.49 7.77 3.89
CA SER A 290 -23.98 8.51 2.72
C SER A 290 -24.46 7.66 1.54
N GLY A 291 -24.23 6.34 1.58
CA GLY A 291 -24.67 5.38 0.56
C GLY A 291 -23.74 5.22 -0.64
N LEU A 292 -23.39 6.29 -1.37
CA LEU A 292 -22.53 6.19 -2.57
C LEU A 292 -21.17 6.89 -2.34
N VAL A 293 -20.10 6.13 -2.51
CA VAL A 293 -18.71 6.60 -2.39
C VAL A 293 -17.98 6.31 -3.71
N ARG A 294 -17.57 7.36 -4.41
CA ARG A 294 -16.61 7.26 -5.51
C ARG A 294 -15.21 7.46 -4.93
N THR A 295 -14.25 6.63 -5.31
CA THR A 295 -12.90 6.68 -4.74
C THR A 295 -11.87 6.95 -5.82
N SER A 296 -11.04 7.96 -5.62
CA SER A 296 -9.89 8.29 -6.46
C SER A 296 -8.61 7.97 -5.67
N ILE A 297 -7.83 7.00 -6.15
CA ILE A 297 -6.62 6.49 -5.49
C ILE A 297 -5.39 7.04 -6.20
N PHE A 298 -4.57 7.81 -5.48
CA PHE A 298 -3.36 8.43 -6.00
C PHE A 298 -2.14 7.62 -5.59
N GLY A 299 -1.30 7.26 -6.56
CA GLY A 299 -0.09 6.50 -6.27
C GLY A 299 0.82 6.30 -7.49
N PRO A 300 1.98 5.66 -7.32
CA PRO A 300 2.95 5.51 -8.41
C PRO A 300 2.38 4.61 -9.52
N PRO A 301 2.67 4.88 -10.81
CA PRO A 301 2.09 4.14 -11.93
C PRO A 301 2.27 2.61 -11.84
N GLY A 302 3.39 2.16 -11.25
CA GLY A 302 3.67 0.73 -11.05
C GLY A 302 2.66 0.00 -10.15
N LEU A 303 1.82 0.69 -9.38
CA LEU A 303 0.75 0.03 -8.61
C LEU A 303 -0.23 -0.72 -9.50
N ILE A 304 -0.46 -0.26 -10.73
CA ILE A 304 -1.36 -0.94 -11.68
C ILE A 304 -0.83 -2.32 -12.10
N GLN A 305 0.45 -2.59 -11.90
CA GLN A 305 1.07 -3.89 -12.21
C GLN A 305 0.93 -4.86 -11.03
N ASN A 306 0.52 -4.39 -9.85
CA ASN A 306 0.35 -5.23 -8.68
C ASN A 306 -1.04 -5.90 -8.68
N GLN A 307 -1.09 -7.23 -8.71
CA GLN A 307 -2.34 -8.01 -8.80
C GLN A 307 -3.37 -7.61 -7.73
N ARG A 308 -2.95 -7.40 -6.47
CA ARG A 308 -3.88 -7.03 -5.38
C ARG A 308 -4.49 -5.66 -5.60
N TRP A 309 -3.74 -4.71 -6.14
CA TRP A 309 -4.25 -3.40 -6.49
C TRP A 309 -5.15 -3.47 -7.73
N GLN A 310 -4.80 -4.29 -8.72
CA GLN A 310 -5.67 -4.54 -9.87
C GLN A 310 -7.05 -5.02 -9.43
N GLU A 311 -7.13 -6.00 -8.52
CA GLU A 311 -8.40 -6.46 -7.94
C GLU A 311 -9.22 -5.31 -7.31
N LEU A 312 -8.56 -4.38 -6.62
CA LEU A 312 -9.23 -3.20 -6.07
C LEU A 312 -9.74 -2.27 -7.19
N PHE A 313 -8.97 -2.08 -8.25
CA PHE A 313 -9.32 -1.24 -9.40
C PHE A 313 -10.37 -1.86 -10.32
N LEU A 314 -10.74 -3.13 -10.13
CA LEU A 314 -11.89 -3.75 -10.81
C LEU A 314 -13.24 -3.21 -10.32
N VAL A 315 -13.26 -2.56 -9.16
CA VAL A 315 -14.48 -1.98 -8.58
C VAL A 315 -14.85 -0.72 -9.38
N PRO A 316 -16.03 -0.65 -10.03
CA PRO A 316 -16.39 0.46 -10.93
C PRO A 316 -16.35 1.85 -10.30
N GLU A 317 -16.56 1.94 -8.99
CA GLU A 317 -16.55 3.18 -8.23
C GLU A 317 -15.13 3.64 -7.86
N ILE A 318 -14.10 2.84 -8.14
CA ILE A 318 -12.71 3.13 -7.84
C ILE A 318 -11.97 3.52 -9.11
N VAL A 319 -11.33 4.69 -9.08
CA VAL A 319 -10.48 5.23 -10.14
C VAL A 319 -9.05 5.29 -9.63
N PHE A 320 -8.11 4.75 -10.39
CA PHE A 320 -6.69 4.90 -10.11
C PHE A 320 -6.14 6.11 -10.87
N GLU A 321 -5.55 7.05 -10.14
CA GLU A 321 -4.94 8.28 -10.64
C GLU A 321 -3.41 8.15 -10.52
N PRO A 322 -2.70 7.71 -11.58
CA PRO A 322 -1.26 7.49 -11.51
C PRO A 322 -0.50 8.81 -11.35
N VAL A 323 0.37 8.90 -10.34
CA VAL A 323 1.17 10.08 -10.02
C VAL A 323 2.65 9.83 -10.34
N GLN A 324 3.16 10.54 -11.34
CA GLN A 324 4.58 10.48 -11.71
C GLN A 324 5.44 11.09 -10.62
N ARG A 325 6.53 10.41 -10.25
CA ARG A 325 7.47 10.88 -9.23
C ARG A 325 8.72 11.44 -9.87
N ALA A 326 9.09 12.67 -9.48
CA ALA A 326 10.45 13.13 -9.70
C ALA A 326 11.42 12.26 -8.86
N SER A 327 12.53 11.84 -9.44
CA SER A 327 13.56 11.03 -8.76
C SER A 327 14.10 11.71 -7.49
N SER A 328 13.99 13.04 -7.40
CA SER A 328 14.47 13.87 -6.30
C SER A 328 13.49 14.04 -5.13
N ARG A 329 12.19 13.74 -5.29
CA ARG A 329 11.16 14.00 -4.26
C ARG A 329 10.22 12.80 -4.09
N LYS A 330 10.57 11.88 -3.19
CA LYS A 330 9.67 10.78 -2.79
C LYS A 330 8.67 11.29 -1.74
N GLY A 331 7.38 11.17 -2.00
CA GLY A 331 6.29 11.49 -1.05
C GLY A 331 5.42 12.66 -1.51
N GLU A 332 6.00 13.83 -1.73
CA GLU A 332 5.25 15.08 -1.99
C GLU A 332 4.40 15.09 -3.27
N ALA A 333 4.66 14.17 -4.21
CA ALA A 333 3.95 14.12 -5.49
C ALA A 333 2.46 13.75 -5.31
N ASN A 334 2.16 12.80 -4.42
CA ASN A 334 0.78 12.40 -4.16
C ASN A 334 0.04 13.53 -3.43
N ASP A 335 0.68 14.15 -2.44
CA ASP A 335 0.10 15.28 -1.69
C ASP A 335 -0.29 16.43 -2.62
N SER A 336 0.58 16.76 -3.58
CA SER A 336 0.33 17.78 -4.58
C SER A 336 -0.83 17.42 -5.51
N ALA A 337 -0.90 16.16 -5.96
CA ALA A 337 -1.97 15.68 -6.84
C ALA A 337 -3.33 15.64 -6.14
N ILE A 338 -3.36 15.16 -4.90
CA ILE A 338 -4.55 15.13 -4.05
C ILE A 338 -5.02 16.57 -3.78
N ALA A 339 -4.13 17.48 -3.38
CA ALA A 339 -4.48 18.87 -3.15
C ALA A 339 -5.02 19.56 -4.42
N ALA A 340 -4.41 19.30 -5.58
CA ALA A 340 -4.91 19.79 -6.86
C ALA A 340 -6.31 19.25 -7.18
N ARG A 341 -6.57 17.96 -6.89
CA ARG A 341 -7.88 17.35 -7.07
C ARG A 341 -8.94 17.95 -6.15
N VAL A 342 -8.62 18.17 -4.87
CA VAL A 342 -9.52 18.83 -3.92
C VAL A 342 -9.90 20.21 -4.45
N ARG A 343 -8.92 21.03 -4.85
CA ARG A 343 -9.18 22.35 -5.43
C ARG A 343 -10.07 22.26 -6.67
N ALA A 344 -9.81 21.32 -7.57
CA ALA A 344 -10.66 21.14 -8.75
C ALA A 344 -12.12 20.79 -8.39
N LEU A 345 -12.35 19.98 -7.35
CA LEU A 345 -13.70 19.66 -6.85
C LEU A 345 -14.38 20.87 -6.20
N CYS A 346 -13.61 21.72 -5.51
CA CYS A 346 -14.11 22.98 -4.96
C CYS A 346 -14.63 23.92 -6.06
N HIS A 347 -13.93 24.01 -7.20
CA HIS A 347 -14.33 24.85 -8.33
C HIS A 347 -15.40 24.20 -9.23
N SER A 348 -15.56 22.87 -9.19
CA SER A 348 -16.68 22.22 -9.86
C SER A 348 -17.97 22.67 -9.20
N GLY A 349 -18.95 23.20 -9.93
CA GLY A 349 -20.25 23.59 -9.38
C GLY A 349 -21.09 22.43 -8.82
N SER A 350 -20.49 21.25 -8.58
CA SER A 350 -21.16 20.10 -8.00
C SER A 350 -21.26 20.20 -6.48
N THR A 351 -22.34 19.61 -5.95
CA THR A 351 -22.64 19.47 -4.52
C THR A 351 -22.00 18.21 -3.90
N VAL A 352 -20.95 17.69 -4.53
CA VAL A 352 -20.25 16.49 -4.06
C VAL A 352 -19.56 16.79 -2.72
N SER A 353 -19.74 15.89 -1.76
CA SER A 353 -19.00 15.93 -0.50
C SER A 353 -17.62 15.32 -0.72
N ILE A 354 -16.57 15.95 -0.18
CA ILE A 354 -15.19 15.53 -0.37
C ILE A 354 -14.75 14.79 0.89
N ALA A 355 -14.21 13.59 0.75
CA ALA A 355 -13.57 12.87 1.84
C ALA A 355 -12.09 12.66 1.51
N MET A 356 -11.20 12.84 2.49
CA MET A 356 -9.77 12.68 2.31
C MET A 356 -9.24 11.60 3.24
N MET A 357 -8.69 10.52 2.68
CA MET A 357 -8.02 9.48 3.45
C MET A 357 -6.53 9.79 3.59
N ILE A 358 -6.15 10.38 4.72
CA ILE A 358 -4.82 10.95 4.97
C ILE A 358 -4.26 10.47 6.32
N SER A 359 -2.94 10.52 6.46
CA SER A 359 -2.21 10.00 7.64
C SER A 359 -1.22 11.01 8.24
N ASP A 360 -1.14 12.20 7.67
CA ASP A 360 -0.32 13.32 8.10
C ASP A 360 -1.13 14.63 8.04
N ALA A 361 -0.54 15.70 8.55
CA ALA A 361 -1.17 17.02 8.68
C ALA A 361 -0.78 18.00 7.56
N GLY A 362 -0.15 17.55 6.48
CA GLY A 362 0.25 18.39 5.36
C GLY A 362 -0.92 18.96 4.54
N TYR A 363 -2.14 18.50 4.82
CA TYR A 363 -3.36 18.89 4.11
C TYR A 363 -4.19 19.96 4.82
N LEU A 364 -3.68 20.57 5.90
CA LEU A 364 -4.41 21.60 6.67
C LEU A 364 -4.88 22.75 5.78
N ASP A 365 -3.97 23.31 4.98
CA ASP A 365 -4.26 24.46 4.13
C ASP A 365 -5.36 24.15 3.09
N VAL A 366 -5.26 23.01 2.41
CA VAL A 366 -6.25 22.64 1.37
C VAL A 366 -7.62 22.28 1.96
N ILE A 367 -7.65 21.73 3.18
CA ILE A 367 -8.90 21.47 3.88
C ILE A 367 -9.54 22.79 4.31
N GLN A 368 -8.76 23.74 4.83
CA GLN A 368 -9.25 25.07 5.16
C GLN A 368 -9.79 25.81 3.94
N GLU A 369 -9.03 25.84 2.83
CA GLU A 369 -9.49 26.41 1.54
C GLU A 369 -10.84 25.82 1.10
N SER A 370 -11.03 24.51 1.31
CA SER A 370 -12.28 23.81 0.93
C SER A 370 -13.46 24.19 1.82
N MET A 371 -13.22 24.36 3.12
CA MET A 371 -14.24 24.83 4.07
C MET A 371 -14.66 26.27 3.77
N GLU A 372 -13.70 27.15 3.48
CA GLU A 372 -13.95 28.54 3.09
C GLU A 372 -14.75 28.63 1.76
N ALA A 373 -14.54 27.68 0.85
CA ALA A 373 -15.33 27.52 -0.37
C ALA A 373 -16.74 26.91 -0.12
N GLY A 374 -17.13 26.65 1.13
CA GLY A 374 -18.44 26.12 1.50
C GLY A 374 -18.64 24.64 1.11
N LYS A 375 -17.57 23.88 0.91
CA LYS A 375 -17.67 22.45 0.55
C LYS A 375 -17.81 21.58 1.81
N ASP A 376 -18.62 20.52 1.69
CA ASP A 376 -18.78 19.50 2.73
C ASP A 376 -17.58 18.55 2.70
N ILE A 377 -16.55 18.88 3.48
CA ILE A 377 -15.29 18.13 3.56
C ILE A 377 -15.20 17.28 4.82
N ARG A 378 -14.62 16.08 4.69
CA ARG A 378 -14.40 15.11 5.78
C ARG A 378 -12.99 14.52 5.72
N VAL A 379 -12.46 14.12 6.87
CA VAL A 379 -11.20 13.39 6.97
C VAL A 379 -11.49 11.94 7.35
N VAL A 380 -10.86 11.00 6.65
CA VAL A 380 -10.87 9.58 6.94
C VAL A 380 -9.47 9.18 7.40
N CYS A 381 -9.32 8.58 8.57
CA CYS A 381 -7.99 8.15 9.03
C CYS A 381 -8.08 6.96 10.00
N PRO A 382 -7.02 6.14 10.13
CA PRO A 382 -6.96 5.10 11.14
C PRO A 382 -7.11 5.66 12.56
N GLU A 383 -7.82 4.93 13.44
CA GLU A 383 -8.13 5.36 14.83
C GLU A 383 -6.89 5.66 15.70
N ASN A 384 -5.69 5.21 15.32
CA ASN A 384 -4.43 5.44 16.03
C ASN A 384 -3.66 6.67 15.53
N LYS A 385 -4.19 7.42 14.57
CA LYS A 385 -3.58 8.65 14.08
C LYS A 385 -4.01 9.84 14.93
N PHE A 386 -3.79 9.78 16.25
CA PHE A 386 -4.27 10.77 17.21
C PHE A 386 -3.87 12.21 16.87
N ASN A 387 -2.63 12.42 16.40
CA ASN A 387 -2.18 13.75 15.98
C ASN A 387 -2.96 14.30 14.78
N VAL A 388 -3.34 13.45 13.83
CA VAL A 388 -4.18 13.82 12.67
C VAL A 388 -5.59 14.11 13.17
N ILE A 389 -6.15 13.22 13.99
CA ILE A 389 -7.50 13.35 14.57
C ILE A 389 -7.63 14.67 15.34
N ARG A 390 -6.68 15.01 16.22
CA ARG A 390 -6.75 16.25 16.99
C ARG A 390 -6.62 17.49 16.13
N LYS A 391 -5.66 17.51 15.19
CA LYS A 391 -5.42 18.69 14.35
C LYS A 391 -6.63 19.03 13.50
N PHE A 392 -7.17 18.04 12.78
CA PHE A 392 -8.36 18.26 11.94
C PHE A 392 -9.63 18.42 12.76
N GLY A 393 -9.74 17.73 13.90
CA GLY A 393 -10.89 17.87 14.81
C GLY A 393 -10.94 19.26 15.45
N GLY A 394 -9.79 19.84 15.77
CA GLY A 394 -9.68 21.22 16.26
C GLY A 394 -10.09 22.27 15.23
N MET A 395 -10.07 21.94 13.93
CA MET A 395 -10.62 22.78 12.86
C MET A 395 -12.14 22.63 12.71
N GLY A 396 -12.78 21.72 13.44
CA GLY A 396 -14.21 21.41 13.28
C GLY A 396 -14.53 20.54 12.07
N VAL A 397 -13.53 19.90 11.45
CA VAL A 397 -13.73 19.01 10.30
C VAL A 397 -14.27 17.67 10.81
N PRO A 398 -15.37 17.12 10.26
CA PRO A 398 -15.85 15.79 10.61
C PRO A 398 -14.81 14.71 10.28
N ILE A 399 -14.58 13.81 11.24
CA ILE A 399 -13.59 12.73 11.11
C ILE A 399 -14.27 11.37 11.16
N ALA A 400 -14.11 10.60 10.09
CA ALA A 400 -14.48 9.20 10.02
C ALA A 400 -13.26 8.34 10.38
N GLN A 401 -13.28 7.74 11.57
CA GLN A 401 -12.20 6.88 12.02
C GLN A 401 -12.33 5.47 11.44
N VAL A 402 -11.22 4.94 10.93
CA VAL A 402 -11.14 3.60 10.37
C VAL A 402 -10.58 2.66 11.44
N PRO A 403 -11.29 1.57 11.78
CA PRO A 403 -10.79 0.58 12.73
C PRO A 403 -9.47 0.00 12.24
N ILE A 404 -8.49 -0.09 13.13
CA ILE A 404 -7.22 -0.72 12.82
C ILE A 404 -7.40 -2.24 12.89
N SER A 405 -6.79 -2.95 11.94
CA SER A 405 -6.74 -4.41 12.02
C SER A 405 -6.15 -4.84 13.38
N ARG A 406 -6.80 -5.79 14.07
CA ARG A 406 -6.30 -6.29 15.36
C ARG A 406 -4.86 -6.81 15.25
N ASP A 407 -4.47 -7.25 14.06
CA ASP A 407 -3.15 -7.80 13.78
C ASP A 407 -2.04 -6.75 13.73
N SER A 408 -2.32 -5.45 13.59
CA SER A 408 -1.27 -4.42 13.50
C SER A 408 -0.82 -3.83 14.83
N ARG A 409 -1.36 -4.31 15.96
CA ARG A 409 -1.00 -3.85 17.31
C ARG A 409 0.32 -4.46 17.76
N SER A 410 1.26 -3.64 18.24
CA SER A 410 2.60 -4.10 18.66
C SER A 410 2.51 -5.16 19.75
N ARG A 411 3.09 -6.33 19.48
CA ARG A 411 3.23 -7.44 20.43
C ARG A 411 4.64 -7.53 21.03
N VAL A 412 5.46 -6.51 20.81
CA VAL A 412 6.85 -6.47 21.29
C VAL A 412 6.96 -5.48 22.42
N ARG A 413 7.76 -5.84 23.43
CA ARG A 413 8.22 -4.94 24.48
C ARG A 413 9.74 -4.89 24.47
N ALA A 414 10.29 -3.69 24.56
CA ALA A 414 11.69 -3.46 24.87
C ALA A 414 11.73 -2.90 26.30
N ILE A 415 12.40 -3.62 27.20
CA ILE A 415 12.45 -3.31 28.63
C ILE A 415 13.88 -2.93 28.95
N LEU A 416 14.05 -1.73 29.53
CA LEU A 416 15.30 -1.23 30.08
C LEU A 416 15.31 -1.54 31.57
N ASP A 417 16.28 -2.30 32.02
CA ASP A 417 16.45 -2.73 33.40
C ASP A 417 17.20 -1.67 34.23
N GLU A 418 17.20 -1.87 35.54
CA GLU A 418 17.72 -0.89 36.51
C GLU A 418 19.25 -0.69 36.47
N ASP A 419 19.98 -1.63 35.86
CA ASP A 419 21.42 -1.55 35.62
C ASP A 419 21.77 -0.79 34.32
N GLY A 420 20.76 -0.37 33.56
CA GLY A 420 20.92 0.29 32.28
C GLY A 420 21.10 -0.67 31.11
N GLU A 421 21.05 -1.98 31.32
CA GLU A 421 20.90 -2.98 30.26
C GLU A 421 19.42 -3.18 29.93
N GLY A 422 19.11 -4.04 28.96
CA GLY A 422 17.74 -4.32 28.63
C GLY A 422 17.58 -5.49 27.70
N HIS A 423 16.33 -5.87 27.50
CA HIS A 423 15.94 -7.01 26.70
C HIS A 423 14.66 -6.75 25.91
N VAL A 424 14.36 -7.63 24.95
CA VAL A 424 13.11 -7.59 24.18
C VAL A 424 12.33 -8.88 24.38
N CYS A 425 11.01 -8.77 24.49
CA CYS A 425 10.13 -9.91 24.65
C CYS A 425 8.84 -9.74 23.83
N LEU A 426 8.15 -10.87 23.60
CA LEU A 426 6.79 -10.85 23.08
C LEU A 426 5.81 -10.71 24.24
N ALA A 427 4.77 -9.91 24.04
CA ALA A 427 3.75 -9.61 25.04
C ALA A 427 2.37 -9.46 24.37
N GLU A 428 1.35 -9.23 25.19
CA GLU A 428 0.02 -8.94 24.71
C GLU A 428 -0.02 -7.69 23.79
N PRO A 429 -0.91 -7.68 22.77
CA PRO A 429 -1.02 -6.57 21.84
C PRO A 429 -1.23 -5.24 22.55
N TYR A 430 -0.30 -4.31 22.36
CA TYR A 430 -0.38 -2.97 22.92
C TYR A 430 -1.52 -2.20 22.27
N ARG A 431 -2.41 -1.63 23.09
CA ARG A 431 -3.46 -0.74 22.63
C ARG A 431 -2.91 0.68 22.66
N ALA A 432 -2.60 1.21 21.48
CA ALA A 432 -2.26 2.62 21.37
C ALA A 432 -3.45 3.47 21.84
N TYR A 433 -3.16 4.50 22.61
CA TYR A 433 -4.11 5.51 23.05
C TYR A 433 -3.51 6.89 22.77
N ASP A 434 -4.34 7.93 22.83
CA ASP A 434 -3.88 9.29 22.65
C ASP A 434 -3.04 9.74 23.85
N SER A 435 -1.72 9.73 23.70
CA SER A 435 -0.76 10.07 24.75
C SER A 435 -0.38 11.54 24.78
N SER A 436 -0.99 12.43 23.98
CA SER A 436 -0.47 13.80 23.83
C SER A 436 -0.43 14.62 25.11
N ASP A 437 -1.49 14.56 25.90
CA ASP A 437 -1.64 15.43 27.08
C ASP A 437 -0.68 14.94 28.17
N ILE A 438 -0.51 13.61 28.24
CA ILE A 438 0.47 12.92 29.06
C ILE A 438 1.90 13.26 28.59
N GLU A 439 2.17 13.19 27.29
CA GLU A 439 3.47 13.54 26.69
C GLU A 439 3.84 14.99 26.96
N GLN A 440 2.87 15.92 26.84
CA GLN A 440 3.08 17.33 27.13
C GLN A 440 3.37 17.55 28.62
N THR A 441 2.60 16.92 29.51
CA THR A 441 2.81 16.98 30.97
C THR A 441 4.20 16.44 31.35
N VAL A 442 4.58 15.28 30.81
CA VAL A 442 5.89 14.67 31.04
C VAL A 442 7.02 15.53 30.47
N ARG A 443 6.81 16.13 29.30
CA ARG A 443 7.79 17.04 28.68
C ARG A 443 8.02 18.27 29.53
N GLU A 444 6.97 18.95 29.98
CA GLU A 444 7.07 20.12 30.85
C GLU A 444 7.76 19.79 32.17
N PHE A 445 7.43 18.64 32.76
CA PHE A 445 8.09 18.14 33.96
C PHE A 445 9.60 17.94 33.74
N LEU A 446 9.98 17.22 32.69
CA LEU A 446 11.40 16.96 32.39
C LEU A 446 12.15 18.25 32.00
N GLN A 447 11.50 19.22 31.37
CA GLN A 447 12.08 20.53 31.07
C GLN A 447 12.33 21.34 32.33
N LYS A 448 11.39 21.36 33.29
CA LYS A 448 11.56 22.04 34.58
C LYS A 448 12.75 21.49 35.38
N LEU A 449 13.00 20.19 35.27
CA LEU A 449 14.17 19.54 35.88
C LEU A 449 15.47 19.74 35.10
N GLY A 450 15.40 20.35 33.91
CA GLY A 450 16.56 20.50 33.02
C GLY A 450 16.99 19.20 32.35
N CYS A 451 16.12 18.18 32.25
CA CYS A 451 16.46 16.86 31.72
C CYS A 451 15.98 16.63 30.28
N ALA A 452 15.19 17.57 29.75
CA ALA A 452 14.77 17.62 28.36
C ALA A 452 15.04 19.02 27.79
N ASN A 453 15.61 19.07 26.58
CA ASN A 453 15.64 20.30 25.79
C ASN A 453 14.25 20.56 25.19
N VAL A 454 13.85 21.83 25.10
CA VAL A 454 12.65 22.31 24.39
C VAL A 454 12.57 21.74 22.97
N GLU A 455 13.71 21.59 22.30
CA GLU A 455 13.80 21.10 20.93
C GLU A 455 13.87 19.57 20.80
N SER A 456 13.93 18.82 21.91
CA SER A 456 14.09 17.37 21.84
C SER A 456 12.87 16.72 21.19
N ARG A 457 13.04 16.21 19.97
CA ARG A 457 11.98 15.49 19.24
C ARG A 457 11.64 14.15 19.88
N TYR A 458 12.57 13.54 20.63
CA TYR A 458 12.43 12.18 21.16
C TYR A 458 12.31 12.19 22.68
N LEU A 459 11.08 12.34 23.17
CA LEU A 459 10.78 12.37 24.61
C LEU A 459 11.29 11.12 25.33
N ILE A 460 11.21 9.96 24.67
CA ILE A 460 11.63 8.66 25.23
C ILE A 460 13.08 8.66 25.73
N HIS A 461 13.99 9.40 25.08
CA HIS A 461 15.39 9.50 25.53
C HIS A 461 15.49 10.15 26.91
N SER A 462 14.79 11.28 27.11
CA SER A 462 14.79 11.98 28.40
C SER A 462 14.07 11.17 29.47
N VAL A 463 12.98 10.48 29.12
CA VAL A 463 12.24 9.59 30.04
C VAL A 463 13.14 8.46 30.53
N ALA A 464 13.80 7.72 29.63
CA ALA A 464 14.67 6.59 29.99
C ALA A 464 15.85 7.02 30.86
N LYS A 465 16.52 8.12 30.50
CA LYS A 465 17.64 8.68 31.29
C LYS A 465 17.17 9.13 32.68
N PHE A 466 16.04 9.83 32.76
CA PHE A 466 15.46 10.25 34.04
C PHE A 466 15.12 9.05 34.92
N TRP A 467 14.52 8.02 34.33
CA TRP A 467 14.11 6.80 35.02
C TRP A 467 15.30 6.08 35.67
N LEU A 468 16.38 5.89 34.90
CA LEU A 468 17.60 5.25 35.39
C LEU A 468 18.32 6.12 36.45
N ALA A 469 18.44 7.43 36.23
CA ALA A 469 19.10 8.34 37.16
C ALA A 469 18.46 8.38 38.56
N ASN A 470 17.18 8.01 38.65
CA ASN A 470 16.39 8.00 39.88
C ASN A 470 16.07 6.58 40.38
N ALA A 471 16.71 5.54 39.81
CA ALA A 471 16.58 4.14 40.23
C ALA A 471 15.11 3.68 40.41
N LEU A 472 14.27 3.98 39.42
CA LEU A 472 12.82 3.70 39.47
C LEU A 472 12.46 2.26 39.03
N GLY A 473 13.44 1.35 39.00
CA GLY A 473 13.29 -0.05 38.54
C GLY A 473 13.31 -0.20 37.01
N SER A 474 12.82 -1.32 36.50
CA SER A 474 12.73 -1.57 35.04
C SER A 474 11.65 -0.70 34.37
N LEU A 475 11.89 -0.32 33.12
CA LEU A 475 11.04 0.54 32.29
C LEU A 475 10.79 -0.07 30.92
N THR A 476 9.52 -0.21 30.53
CA THR A 476 9.18 -0.54 29.13
C THR A 476 9.35 0.68 28.24
N VAL A 477 10.38 0.69 27.39
CA VAL A 477 10.70 1.81 26.48
C VAL A 477 10.17 1.65 25.06
N PHE A 478 9.65 0.46 24.70
CA PHE A 478 8.92 0.23 23.45
C PHE A 478 7.64 -0.57 23.68
N PRO A 479 6.48 -0.15 23.14
CA PRO A 479 6.23 1.16 22.50
C PRO A 479 6.53 2.32 23.46
N SER A 480 6.96 3.47 22.93
CA SER A 480 7.44 4.59 23.76
C SER A 480 6.37 5.16 24.69
N GLN A 481 5.09 4.99 24.33
CA GLN A 481 3.97 5.42 25.14
C GLN A 481 3.96 4.76 26.53
N CYS A 482 4.39 3.50 26.65
CA CYS A 482 4.46 2.81 27.94
C CYS A 482 5.39 3.53 28.93
N ALA A 483 6.54 4.02 28.46
CA ALA A 483 7.47 4.74 29.32
C ALA A 483 6.94 6.11 29.73
N VAL A 484 6.26 6.80 28.80
CA VAL A 484 5.64 8.11 29.08
C VAL A 484 4.53 7.96 30.12
N GLU A 485 3.70 6.92 29.99
CA GLU A 485 2.65 6.58 30.96
C GLU A 485 3.24 6.32 32.34
N ALA A 486 4.26 5.45 32.41
CA ALA A 486 4.92 5.10 33.67
C ALA A 486 5.49 6.34 34.37
N LEU A 487 6.11 7.27 33.63
CA LEU A 487 6.62 8.50 34.21
C LEU A 487 5.49 9.45 34.62
N SER A 488 4.40 9.54 33.85
CA SER A 488 3.23 10.33 34.23
C SER A 488 2.61 9.85 35.55
N GLU A 489 2.53 8.54 35.78
CA GLU A 489 2.07 7.99 37.06
C GLU A 489 2.98 8.39 38.23
N VAL A 490 4.31 8.37 38.01
CA VAL A 490 5.28 8.83 39.02
C VAL A 490 5.09 10.31 39.34
N ILE A 491 4.90 11.15 38.31
CA ILE A 491 4.62 12.58 38.47
C ILE A 491 3.34 12.78 39.29
N ALA A 492 2.27 12.08 38.94
CA ALA A 492 0.97 12.18 39.64
C ALA A 492 1.07 11.78 41.12
N LYS A 493 1.80 10.70 41.43
CA LYS A 493 2.04 10.25 42.82
C LYS A 493 2.86 11.25 43.64
N CYS A 494 3.70 12.05 42.97
CA CYS A 494 4.60 13.01 43.62
C CYS A 494 4.08 14.44 43.62
N ALA A 495 2.93 14.73 43.01
CA ALA A 495 2.37 16.08 42.90
C ALA A 495 2.15 16.78 44.26
N ASN A 496 1.95 16.00 45.33
CA ASN A 496 1.76 16.52 46.69
C ASN A 496 3.06 16.60 47.52
N GLN A 497 4.20 16.17 46.97
CA GLN A 497 5.51 16.21 47.65
C GLN A 497 6.34 17.36 47.06
N SER A 498 7.04 18.12 47.92
CA SER A 498 7.93 19.19 47.47
C SER A 498 8.97 18.63 46.48
N LEU A 499 8.89 19.09 45.23
CA LEU A 499 9.63 18.55 44.09
C LEU A 499 11.14 18.83 44.15
N ASP A 500 11.57 19.84 44.90
CA ASP A 500 12.87 20.49 44.70
C ASP A 500 14.05 19.74 45.34
N ALA A 501 13.83 18.73 46.18
CA ALA A 501 14.92 18.12 46.97
C ALA A 501 15.34 16.70 46.57
N ARG A 502 14.59 15.99 45.70
CA ARG A 502 14.80 14.53 45.52
C ARG A 502 15.22 14.08 44.12
N TRP A 503 14.80 14.76 43.06
CA TRP A 503 15.02 14.27 41.71
C TRP A 503 16.42 14.58 41.19
N ARG A 504 17.13 13.55 40.74
CA ARG A 504 18.40 13.69 40.04
C ARG A 504 18.12 13.92 38.58
N CYS A 505 18.67 14.99 38.02
CA CYS A 505 18.72 15.09 36.58
C CYS A 505 19.81 14.15 36.06
N PRO A 506 19.51 13.29 35.07
CA PRO A 506 20.51 12.45 34.44
C PRO A 506 21.70 13.31 33.99
N GLY A 507 22.90 12.95 34.45
CA GLY A 507 24.13 13.51 33.90
C GLY A 507 24.31 13.11 32.43
N SER A 508 25.53 13.27 31.91
CA SER A 508 25.85 12.86 30.55
C SER A 508 25.67 11.34 30.38
N MET A 509 24.50 10.94 29.85
CA MET A 509 24.14 9.55 29.50
C MET A 509 23.59 9.51 28.08
N ALA A 510 23.77 8.39 27.39
CA ALA A 510 23.22 8.12 26.07
C ALA A 510 22.31 6.89 26.12
N PHE A 511 21.08 7.03 25.64
CA PHE A 511 20.12 5.93 25.52
C PHE A 511 20.15 5.37 24.10
N PHE A 512 20.10 4.06 23.99
CA PHE A 512 20.07 3.31 22.74
C PHE A 512 18.88 2.36 22.73
N LEU A 513 18.09 2.41 21.66
CA LEU A 513 17.09 1.39 21.33
C LEU A 513 17.48 0.79 19.98
N PRO A 514 18.18 -0.36 19.96
CA PRO A 514 18.58 -1.02 18.73
C PRO A 514 17.37 -1.38 17.86
N MET A 515 17.45 -1.09 16.57
CA MET A 515 16.38 -1.38 15.60
C MET A 515 16.99 -2.01 14.35
N SER A 516 16.43 -3.14 13.89
CA SER A 516 16.77 -3.69 12.58
C SER A 516 16.12 -2.89 11.44
N ASN A 517 16.41 -3.27 10.20
CA ASN A 517 15.78 -2.63 9.04
C ASN A 517 14.27 -2.90 9.02
N VAL A 518 13.50 -1.81 8.94
CA VAL A 518 12.05 -1.85 8.81
C VAL A 518 11.72 -2.28 7.38
N GLY A 519 11.45 -3.57 7.21
CA GLY A 519 11.05 -4.18 5.95
C GLY A 519 9.56 -4.51 5.90
N ARG A 520 9.10 -4.95 4.73
CA ARG A 520 7.80 -5.62 4.62
C ARG A 520 7.83 -6.89 5.49
N ILE A 521 6.74 -7.14 6.19
CA ILE A 521 6.59 -8.33 7.02
C ILE A 521 5.56 -9.28 6.41
N SER A 522 5.79 -10.58 6.56
CA SER A 522 4.81 -11.61 6.18
C SER A 522 3.57 -11.55 7.08
N ARG A 523 2.47 -12.23 6.70
CA ARG A 523 1.30 -12.38 7.59
C ARG A 523 1.67 -13.06 8.91
N SER A 524 2.51 -14.09 8.88
CA SER A 524 2.97 -14.77 10.10
C SER A 524 3.80 -13.85 11.00
N GLN A 525 4.66 -13.01 10.41
CA GLN A 525 5.41 -11.99 11.16
C GLN A 525 4.48 -10.89 11.70
N ALA A 526 3.49 -10.43 10.94
CA ALA A 526 2.49 -9.49 11.43
C ALA A 526 1.70 -10.06 12.61
N SER A 527 1.25 -11.32 12.53
CA SER A 527 0.60 -12.01 13.64
C SER A 527 1.51 -12.14 14.86
N ARG A 528 2.82 -12.36 14.66
CA ARG A 528 3.79 -12.56 15.76
C ARG A 528 4.19 -11.25 16.43
N TYR A 529 4.54 -10.23 15.66
CA TYR A 529 5.14 -8.99 16.17
C TYR A 529 4.16 -7.82 16.20
N GLY A 530 3.05 -7.89 15.46
CA GLY A 530 2.11 -6.81 15.26
C GLY A 530 2.47 -5.91 14.08
N SER A 531 3.65 -5.29 14.14
CA SER A 531 4.07 -4.31 13.14
C SER A 531 5.51 -4.53 12.66
N SER A 532 5.86 -3.91 11.53
CA SER A 532 7.23 -3.95 11.00
C SER A 532 8.22 -3.26 11.93
N LEU A 533 7.79 -2.19 12.60
CA LEU A 533 8.55 -1.49 13.62
C LEU A 533 8.76 -2.36 14.86
N ALA A 534 7.73 -3.07 15.32
CA ALA A 534 7.84 -4.00 16.45
C ALA A 534 8.80 -5.15 16.13
N ARG A 535 8.72 -5.73 14.93
CA ARG A 535 9.70 -6.72 14.46
C ARG A 535 11.12 -6.14 14.46
N ALA A 536 11.28 -4.91 13.98
CA ALA A 536 12.57 -4.24 13.93
C ALA A 536 13.18 -4.03 15.33
N ALA A 537 12.37 -3.62 16.31
CA ALA A 537 12.80 -3.55 17.71
C ALA A 537 13.20 -4.93 18.24
N PHE A 538 12.35 -5.95 18.03
CA PHE A 538 12.62 -7.30 18.50
C PHE A 538 13.91 -7.90 17.90
N GLN A 539 14.19 -7.63 16.62
CA GLN A 539 15.40 -8.09 15.95
C GLN A 539 16.64 -7.24 16.26
N GLY A 540 16.45 -5.98 16.64
CA GLY A 540 17.54 -5.09 17.02
C GLY A 540 18.18 -5.47 18.35
N GLY A 541 17.39 -6.02 19.28
CA GLY A 541 17.84 -6.41 20.61
C GLY A 541 17.35 -5.48 21.70
N GLY A 542 17.82 -5.71 22.92
CA GLY A 542 17.43 -4.94 24.11
C GLY A 542 17.91 -3.49 24.08
N PRO A 543 17.17 -2.57 24.70
CA PRO A 543 17.63 -1.20 24.90
C PRO A 543 18.78 -1.17 25.91
N PHE A 544 19.61 -0.13 25.88
CA PHE A 544 20.63 0.07 26.90
C PHE A 544 20.99 1.55 27.07
N ILE A 545 21.60 1.90 28.20
CA ILE A 545 22.13 3.22 28.50
C ILE A 545 23.64 3.13 28.73
N LEU A 546 24.39 4.06 28.15
CA LEU A 546 25.80 4.24 28.41
C LEU A 546 26.04 5.57 29.10
N HIS A 547 26.91 5.57 30.10
CA HIS A 547 27.45 6.80 30.69
C HIS A 547 28.45 7.44 29.72
N ASP A 548 28.53 8.77 29.78
CA ASP A 548 29.51 9.54 29.01
C ASP A 548 30.92 9.10 29.37
N SER A 549 31.68 8.77 28.34
CA SER A 549 33.04 8.29 28.45
C SER A 549 33.75 8.49 27.11
N VAL A 550 35.09 8.57 27.15
CA VAL A 550 35.91 8.71 25.94
C VAL A 550 35.77 7.53 24.97
N ASP A 551 35.29 6.39 25.47
CA ASP A 551 35.09 5.14 24.73
C ASP A 551 33.60 4.82 24.48
N ILE A 552 32.68 5.77 24.69
CA ILE A 552 31.23 5.54 24.56
C ILE A 552 30.83 5.00 23.18
N VAL A 553 31.49 5.48 22.12
CA VAL A 553 31.25 5.01 20.74
C VAL A 553 31.67 3.55 20.59
N SER A 554 32.84 3.17 21.09
CA SER A 554 33.33 1.78 21.04
C SER A 554 32.43 0.85 21.85
N LYS A 555 32.02 1.26 23.05
CA LYS A 555 31.07 0.52 23.89
C LYS A 555 29.71 0.35 23.21
N ALA A 556 29.20 1.39 22.57
CA ALA A 556 27.95 1.32 21.82
C ALA A 556 28.05 0.34 20.65
N LEU A 557 29.13 0.40 19.86
CA LEU A 557 29.35 -0.51 18.73
C LEU A 557 29.54 -1.96 19.17
N GLN A 558 30.24 -2.19 20.29
CA GLN A 558 30.37 -3.51 20.89
C GLN A 558 29.01 -4.08 21.31
N LYS A 559 28.18 -3.28 22.01
CA LYS A 559 26.82 -3.71 22.40
C LYS A 559 25.89 -3.96 21.22
N LEU A 560 26.08 -3.22 20.13
CA LEU A 560 25.35 -3.43 18.88
C LEU A 560 25.87 -4.64 18.06
N GLY A 561 26.91 -5.34 18.53
CA GLY A 561 27.48 -6.49 17.85
C GLY A 561 28.31 -6.15 16.61
N TYR A 562 28.75 -4.90 16.46
CA TYR A 562 29.66 -4.49 15.38
C TYR A 562 31.13 -4.75 15.70
N PHE A 563 31.49 -4.81 17.00
CA PHE A 563 32.85 -5.09 17.46
C PHE A 563 32.87 -6.30 18.39
N ASP A 564 33.73 -7.27 18.08
CA ASP A 564 34.09 -8.35 18.99
C ASP A 564 35.23 -7.89 19.91
N SER A 565 35.21 -8.35 21.16
CA SER A 565 36.22 -8.04 22.18
C SER A 565 37.64 -8.49 21.83
N GLU A 566 37.79 -9.36 20.83
CA GLU A 566 39.07 -10.00 20.47
C GLU A 566 39.78 -9.35 19.27
N LEU A 567 39.10 -8.51 18.46
CA LEU A 567 39.61 -8.07 17.14
C LEU A 567 40.07 -6.60 17.05
N THR A 568 40.22 -5.88 18.16
CA THR A 568 40.30 -4.39 18.14
C THR A 568 41.57 -3.77 18.74
N THR A 569 42.76 -4.32 18.46
CA THR A 569 44.04 -3.66 18.82
C THR A 569 44.68 -2.82 17.70
N THR A 570 44.20 -2.90 16.45
CA THR A 570 44.84 -2.18 15.34
C THR A 570 44.25 -0.79 15.07
N THR A 571 45.15 0.20 15.02
CA THR A 571 44.96 1.66 14.89
C THR A 571 44.11 2.15 13.71
N TRP A 572 43.86 1.33 12.69
CA TRP A 572 43.11 1.71 11.49
C TRP A 572 41.61 1.96 11.73
N GLN A 573 41.04 1.47 12.85
CA GLN A 573 39.63 1.67 13.19
C GLN A 573 39.27 3.08 13.68
N LYS A 574 40.25 3.93 14.01
CA LYS A 574 40.01 5.35 14.35
C LYS A 574 39.62 6.22 13.14
N HIS A 575 39.82 5.72 11.92
CA HIS A 575 39.51 6.43 10.67
C HIS A 575 38.19 6.03 10.01
N PHE A 576 37.33 5.26 10.68
CA PHE A 576 35.93 5.15 10.26
C PHE A 576 35.23 6.49 10.52
N TRP A 577 35.46 7.43 9.62
CA TRP A 577 34.70 8.66 9.48
C TRP A 577 33.23 8.28 9.35
N PHE A 578 32.39 8.85 10.22
CA PHE A 578 30.96 8.96 10.01
C PHE A 578 30.73 9.84 8.76
N SER A 579 30.98 9.32 7.56
CA SER A 579 30.44 9.93 6.35
C SER A 579 28.93 9.75 6.41
N SER A 580 28.22 10.85 6.15
CA SER A 580 26.77 11.06 6.17
C SER A 580 26.00 10.23 5.12
N THR A 581 26.44 9.01 4.84
CA THR A 581 25.97 8.13 3.76
C THR A 581 25.52 6.74 4.24
N MET A 582 25.23 6.53 5.53
CA MET A 582 24.32 5.45 5.96
C MET A 582 22.87 5.81 5.61
N ARG A 583 22.49 5.71 4.34
CA ARG A 583 21.11 6.00 3.89
C ARG A 583 20.13 4.83 4.07
N ARG A 584 20.50 3.68 4.66
CA ARG A 584 19.60 2.49 4.73
C ARG A 584 19.69 1.58 5.96
N THR A 585 20.56 1.83 6.93
CA THR A 585 20.52 1.15 8.24
C THR A 585 19.99 2.12 9.28
N ASN A 586 18.76 1.87 9.75
CA ASN A 586 18.08 2.71 10.72
C ASN A 586 18.68 2.52 12.13
N ILE A 587 19.88 3.07 12.39
CA ILE A 587 20.27 3.37 13.77
C ILE A 587 19.40 4.57 14.18
N PHE A 588 18.35 4.32 14.96
CA PHE A 588 17.54 5.39 15.51
C PHE A 588 18.38 6.17 16.54
N CYS A 589 18.87 7.33 16.08
CA CYS A 589 19.22 8.55 16.82
C CYS A 589 20.08 8.39 18.09
N VAL A 590 21.41 8.50 17.94
CA VAL A 590 22.29 8.87 19.06
C VAL A 590 22.05 10.36 19.36
N SER A 591 21.36 10.66 20.45
CA SER A 591 21.27 12.03 20.98
C SER A 591 22.29 12.20 22.10
N TRP A 592 23.43 12.81 21.75
CA TRP A 592 24.40 13.31 22.73
C TRP A 592 24.03 14.75 23.07
N THR A 593 23.78 15.01 24.35
CA THR A 593 23.60 16.37 24.85
C THR A 593 24.64 16.55 25.95
N ALA A 594 25.76 17.17 25.61
CA ALA A 594 26.73 17.58 26.60
C ALA A 594 26.09 18.71 27.42
N PHE A 595 25.66 18.40 28.64
CA PHE A 595 25.27 19.44 29.59
C PHE A 595 26.53 20.17 30.03
N HIS A 596 26.67 21.43 29.65
CA HIS A 596 27.60 22.30 30.36
C HIS A 596 27.07 22.52 31.77
N PRO A 597 27.81 22.14 32.83
CA PRO A 597 27.41 22.49 34.18
C PRO A 597 27.35 24.02 34.26
N ALA A 598 26.18 24.53 34.62
CA ALA A 598 26.04 25.94 34.95
C ALA A 598 27.12 26.31 35.96
N LYS A 599 27.92 27.34 35.65
CA LYS A 599 28.85 27.93 36.62
C LYS A 599 28.04 28.28 37.87
N THR A 600 28.24 27.54 38.94
CA THR A 600 27.82 27.93 40.29
C THR A 600 28.53 29.24 40.62
N LEU A 601 27.87 30.37 40.33
CA LEU A 601 28.19 31.67 40.92
C LEU A 601 27.81 31.59 42.40
N ARG A 602 28.71 31.06 43.22
CA ARG A 602 28.73 31.40 44.64
C ARG A 602 29.17 32.86 44.74
N GLN A 603 28.23 33.78 44.91
CA GLN A 603 28.53 35.09 45.47
C GLN A 603 29.04 34.88 46.91
N PRO A 604 30.23 35.38 47.27
CA PRO A 604 30.58 35.52 48.68
C PRO A 604 29.84 36.74 49.23
N CYS A 605 29.00 36.52 50.24
CA CYS A 605 28.62 37.59 51.15
C CYS A 605 29.89 38.16 51.78
N ARG A 606 30.22 39.42 51.51
CA ARG A 606 31.09 40.23 52.36
C ARG A 606 30.23 41.30 53.03
N ASN A 607 30.03 41.11 54.32
CA ASN A 607 29.94 42.20 55.28
C ASN A 607 31.38 42.71 55.54
N GLY A 608 31.53 44.02 55.67
CA GLY A 608 32.80 44.69 55.99
C GLY A 608 33.26 45.63 54.89
#